data_AF-A0A376FN46-F1
#
_entry.id   AF-A0A376FN46-F1
#
_cell.length_a   1.000
_cell.length_b   1.000
_cell.length_c   1.000
_cell.angle_alpha   90.00
_cell.angle_beta   90.00
_cell.angle_gamma   90.00
#
_symmetry.space_group_name_H-M   'P 1'
#
loop_
_entity.id
_entity.type
_entity.pdbx_description
1 polymer ?
#
loop_
_entity_poly.entity_id
_entity_poly.type
_entity_poly.pdbx_seq_one_letter_code
_entity_poly.pdbx_strand_id
1 'polypeptide(L)' 'MGKGWDASLRAGRRDRLRQEVLHRMAGGPPPKPLDYTGHDGTHASHYMRGWNTVDTRDIFWQCQKYKEKLNAQNE' A
#
# COMPACT_ATOMS: atom_id res chain seq x y z
N MET A 1 -19.44 -4.47 -15.97
CA MET A 1 -19.28 -4.86 -14.56
C MET A 1 -17.82 -5.22 -14.27
N GLY A 2 -16.93 -4.24 -14.11
CA GLY A 2 -15.47 -4.51 -13.91
C GLY A 2 -14.68 -3.43 -13.16
N LYS A 3 -15.24 -2.23 -12.95
CA LYS A 3 -14.52 -1.09 -12.37
C LYS A 3 -14.24 -1.22 -10.86
N GLY A 4 -15.02 -2.03 -10.14
CA GLY A 4 -14.88 -2.22 -8.69
C GLY A 4 -13.65 -3.06 -8.31
N TRP A 5 -13.38 -4.11 -9.06
CA TRP A 5 -12.32 -5.08 -8.72
C TRP A 5 -10.91 -4.53 -8.98
N ASP A 6 -10.73 -3.76 -10.05
CA ASP A 6 -9.49 -3.02 -10.32
C ASP A 6 -9.25 -1.94 -9.25
N ALA A 7 -10.32 -1.38 -8.66
CA ALA A 7 -10.18 -0.46 -7.55
C ALA A 7 -9.68 -1.19 -6.29
N SER A 8 -10.20 -2.38 -5.97
CA SER A 8 -9.73 -3.21 -4.86
C SER A 8 -8.26 -3.62 -5.02
N LEU A 9 -7.86 -4.05 -6.22
CA LEU A 9 -6.46 -4.35 -6.56
C LEU A 9 -5.55 -3.14 -6.31
N ARG A 10 -5.92 -1.97 -6.85
CA ARG A 10 -5.15 -0.74 -6.65
C ARG A 10 -5.12 -0.30 -5.19
N ALA A 11 -6.21 -0.51 -4.45
CA ALA A 11 -6.27 -0.21 -3.02
C ALA A 11 -5.27 -1.06 -2.23
N GLY A 12 -5.24 -2.38 -2.44
CA GLY A 12 -4.29 -3.26 -1.76
C GLY A 12 -2.83 -2.89 -2.01
N ARG A 13 -2.48 -2.60 -3.27
CA ARG A 13 -1.13 -2.15 -3.64
C ARG A 13 -0.76 -0.83 -2.96
N ARG A 14 -1.68 0.15 -3.01
CA ARG A 14 -1.47 1.48 -2.42
C ARG A 14 -1.32 1.42 -0.90
N ASP A 15 -2.17 0.66 -0.23
CA ASP A 15 -2.14 0.53 1.22
C ASP A 15 -0.84 -0.13 1.69
N ARG A 16 -0.40 -1.20 1.01
CA ARG A 16 0.89 -1.85 1.33
C ARG A 16 2.04 -0.85 1.23
N LEU A 17 2.14 -0.13 0.12
CA LEU A 17 3.20 0.86 -0.10
C LEU A 17 3.17 1.97 0.96
N ARG A 18 1.98 2.50 1.26
CA ARG A 18 1.83 3.54 2.28
C ARG A 18 2.29 3.05 3.66
N GLN A 19 1.87 1.86 4.05
CA GLN A 19 2.24 1.30 5.35
C GLN A 19 3.75 0.99 5.43
N GLU A 20 4.35 0.45 4.37
CA GLU A 20 5.80 0.21 4.30
C GLU A 20 6.61 1.51 4.42
N VAL A 21 6.20 2.56 3.71
CA VAL A 21 6.84 3.88 3.82
C VAL A 21 6.72 4.40 5.24
N LEU A 22 5.52 4.40 5.84
CA LEU A 22 5.32 4.88 7.20
C LEU A 22 6.15 4.08 8.23
N HIS A 23 6.18 2.76 8.11
CA HIS A 23 6.97 1.89 8.98
C HIS A 23 8.46 2.24 8.93
N ARG A 24 9.03 2.33 7.72
CA ARG A 24 10.46 2.51 7.51
C ARG A 24 10.94 3.96 7.71
N MET A 25 10.10 4.93 7.35
CA MET A 25 10.47 6.35 7.31
C MET A 25 10.03 7.11 8.56
N ALA A 26 8.94 6.70 9.20
CA ALA A 26 8.34 7.42 10.33
C ALA A 26 8.21 6.56 11.60
N GLY A 27 8.83 5.38 11.63
CA GLY A 27 8.75 4.47 12.78
C GLY A 27 7.35 3.93 13.05
N GLY A 28 6.48 3.92 12.02
CA GLY A 28 5.12 3.40 12.12
C GLY A 28 5.07 1.89 12.41
N PRO A 29 3.87 1.33 12.67
CA PRO A 29 3.71 -0.10 12.91
C PRO A 29 4.07 -0.93 11.65
N PRO A 30 4.42 -2.22 11.82
CA PRO A 30 4.66 -3.12 10.70
C PRO A 30 3.45 -3.20 9.75
N PRO A 31 3.66 -3.30 8.43
CA PRO A 31 2.59 -3.27 7.45
C PRO A 31 1.72 -4.54 7.53
N LYS A 32 0.42 -4.36 7.78
CA LYS A 32 -0.58 -5.42 7.89
C LYS A 32 -1.75 -5.18 6.92
N PRO A 33 -2.18 -6.20 6.16
CA PRO A 33 -3.33 -6.05 5.28
C PRO A 33 -4.59 -5.77 6.08
N LEU A 34 -5.56 -5.09 5.47
CA LEU A 34 -6.87 -4.88 6.08
C LEU A 34 -7.55 -6.22 6.36
N ASP A 35 -8.20 -6.31 7.52
CA ASP A 35 -9.06 -7.45 7.83
C ASP A 35 -10.38 -7.31 7.07
N TYR A 36 -10.64 -8.28 6.19
CA TYR A 36 -11.85 -8.34 5.38
C TYR A 36 -12.90 -9.31 5.95
N THR A 37 -12.77 -9.75 7.19
CA THR A 37 -13.76 -10.63 7.83
C THR A 37 -15.15 -9.99 7.78
N GLY A 38 -16.11 -10.67 7.15
CA GLY A 38 -17.50 -10.20 6.97
C GLY A 38 -17.79 -9.42 5.68
N HIS A 39 -16.77 -9.15 4.85
CA HIS A 39 -16.95 -8.56 3.51
C HIS A 39 -17.06 -9.64 2.42
N ASP A 40 -17.58 -9.28 1.24
CA ASP A 40 -17.59 -10.16 0.06
C ASP A 40 -16.16 -10.66 -0.24
N GLY A 41 -15.99 -11.99 -0.26
CA GLY A 41 -14.71 -12.66 -0.48
C GLY A 41 -14.05 -12.29 -1.81
N THR A 42 -14.82 -11.84 -2.80
CA THR A 42 -14.29 -11.38 -4.08
C THR A 42 -13.49 -10.08 -3.94
N HIS A 43 -13.99 -9.15 -3.13
CA HIS A 43 -13.32 -7.88 -2.84
C HIS A 43 -12.02 -8.12 -2.07
N ALA A 44 -12.07 -8.99 -1.06
CA ALA A 44 -10.91 -9.39 -0.26
C ALA A 44 -9.82 -10.04 -1.13
N SER A 45 -10.21 -10.92 -2.04
CA SER A 45 -9.28 -11.62 -2.95
C SER A 45 -8.54 -10.65 -3.87
N HIS A 46 -9.26 -9.70 -4.47
CA HIS A 46 -8.65 -8.69 -5.35
C HIS A 46 -7.75 -7.73 -4.57
N TYR A 47 -8.16 -7.31 -3.38
CA TYR A 47 -7.32 -6.51 -2.49
C TYR A 47 -6.01 -7.23 -2.15
N MET A 48 -6.10 -8.47 -1.67
CA MET A 48 -4.94 -9.27 -1.26
C MET A 48 -4.00 -9.54 -2.44
N ARG A 49 -4.55 -9.76 -3.64
CA ARG A 49 -3.75 -9.86 -4.85
C ARG A 49 -2.95 -8.59 -5.11
N GLY A 50 -3.56 -7.42 -4.94
CA GLY A 50 -2.88 -6.13 -5.07
C GLY A 50 -1.80 -5.93 -4.01
N TRP A 51 -2.13 -6.24 -2.76
CA TRP A 51 -1.21 -6.19 -1.62
C TRP A 51 0.05 -7.04 -1.86
N ASN A 52 -0.12 -8.26 -2.35
CA ASN A 52 0.97 -9.21 -2.62
C ASN A 52 1.78 -8.89 -3.88
N THR A 53 1.34 -7.95 -4.73
CA THR A 53 2.10 -7.52 -5.93
C THR A 53 3.18 -6.49 -5.64
N VAL A 54 3.23 -5.95 -4.42
CA VAL A 54 4.23 -4.96 -4.04
C VAL A 54 5.56 -5.65 -3.79
N ASP A 55 6.57 -5.28 -4.57
CA ASP A 55 7.92 -5.78 -4.40
C ASP A 55 8.78 -4.83 -3.54
N THR A 56 9.95 -5.33 -3.15
CA THR A 56 10.92 -4.57 -2.36
C THR A 56 11.42 -3.32 -3.12
N ARG A 57 11.49 -3.38 -4.45
CA ARG A 57 11.96 -2.27 -5.30
C ARG A 57 10.98 -1.09 -5.25
N ASP A 58 9.69 -1.37 -5.41
CA ASP A 58 8.61 -0.40 -5.31
C ASP A 58 8.63 0.28 -3.94
N ILE A 59 8.85 -0.50 -2.87
CA ILE A 59 8.93 0.03 -1.50
C ILE A 59 10.09 1.03 -1.37
N PHE A 60 11.30 0.65 -1.78
CA PHE A 60 12.46 1.53 -1.69
C PHE A 60 12.31 2.79 -2.52
N TRP A 61 11.76 2.67 -3.72
CA TRP A 61 11.45 3.81 -4.59
C TRP A 61 10.46 4.78 -3.93
N GLN A 62 9.39 4.28 -3.31
CA GLN A 62 8.43 5.13 -2.59
C GLN A 62 9.05 5.78 -1.36
N CYS A 63 9.92 5.08 -0.63
CA CYS A 63 10.65 5.66 0.50
C CYS A 63 11.57 6.80 0.06
N GLN A 64 12.27 6.65 -1.08
CA GLN A 64 13.12 7.70 -1.63
C GLN A 64 12.30 8.94 -1.99
N LYS A 65 11.18 8.77 -2.73
CA LYS A 65 10.27 9.88 -3.04
C LYS A 65 9.71 10.58 -1.81
N TYR A 66 9.43 9.82 -0.74
CA TYR A 66 8.97 10.39 0.52
C TYR A 66 10.03 11.28 1.16
N LYS A 67 11.30 10.85 1.18
CA LYS A 67 12.44 11.67 1.64
C LYS A 67 12.59 12.95 0.83
N GLU A 68 12.57 12.84 -0.49
CA GLU A 68 12.68 14.00 -1.40
C GLU A 68 11.58 15.02 -1.14
N LYS A 69 10.33 14.56 -0.95
CA LYS A 69 9.20 15.43 -0.63
C LYS A 69 9.35 16.11 0.73
N LEU A 70 9.82 15.40 1.75
CA LEU A 70 10.06 15.99 3.07
C LEU A 70 11.16 17.05 3.02
N ASN A 71 12.24 16.81 2.28
CA ASN A 71 13.32 17.78 2.12
C ASN A 71 12.81 19.06 1.42
N ALA A 72 12.06 18.93 0.33
CA ALA A 72 11.49 20.06 -0.41
C ALA A 72 10.42 20.85 0.38
N GLN A 73 9.90 20.34 1.51
CA GLN A 73 8.97 21.06 2.39
C GLN A 73 9.68 21.81 3.52
N ASN A 74 10.96 21.49 3.78
CA ASN A 74 11.77 22.08 4.83
C ASN A 74 12.73 23.17 4.31
N GLU A 75 12.71 23.45 3.00
CA GLU A 75 13.39 24.55 2.32
C GLU A 75 12.39 25.68 2.02
#